data_AF-A0A0K2JAS0-F1
#
_entry.id   AF-A0A0K2JAS0-F1
#
_cell.length_a   1.000
_cell.length_b   1.000
_cell.length_c   1.000
_cell.angle_alpha   90.00
_cell.angle_beta   90.00
_cell.angle_gamma   90.00
#
_symmetry.space_group_name_H-M   'P 1'
#
loop_
_entity.id
_entity.type
_entity.pdbx_description
1 polymer ?
#
loop_
_entity_poly.entity_id
_entity_poly.type
_entity_poly.pdbx_seq_one_letter_code
_entity_poly.pdbx_strand_id
1 'polypeptide(L)'
;MLNHLKKAILFCLFAIFIVSCALEKAETEYKKGNYIKSIEITLEYFDTHNKKLSSIKPKDRENISEKFLNIINHYKNLAENGTDTEKIHANLKLFKIYTLLDTRSYAQNFTHFTEKNNPEDFFSNAKDSIIRVFNHEFSKNNEDTFLNQKYLESIIKDAFYAQNKHTYSFSKENYIKIEKEAYRTLSELYFKTAEKN
;
A
#
# COMPACT_ATOMS: atom_id res chain seq x y z
N MET A 1 31.35 28.36 -23.45
CA MET A 1 31.40 27.54 -22.22
C MET A 1 30.59 28.10 -21.04
N LEU A 2 30.67 29.41 -20.75
CA LEU A 2 29.99 30.03 -19.58
C LEU A 2 28.46 29.83 -19.54
N ASN A 3 27.77 29.85 -20.69
CA ASN A 3 26.32 29.65 -20.77
C ASN A 3 25.88 28.18 -20.55
N HIS A 4 26.71 27.20 -20.91
CA HIS A 4 26.42 25.79 -20.64
C HIS A 4 26.60 25.45 -19.16
N LEU A 5 27.64 26.01 -18.53
CA LEU A 5 27.90 25.84 -17.09
C LEU A 5 26.79 26.49 -16.24
N LYS A 6 26.32 27.69 -16.60
CA LYS A 6 25.18 28.35 -15.93
C LYS A 6 23.88 27.57 -16.08
N LYS A 7 23.58 27.03 -17.27
CA LYS A 7 22.40 26.16 -17.48
C LYS A 7 22.50 24.84 -16.70
N ALA A 8 23.68 24.24 -16.61
CA ALA A 8 23.90 23.02 -15.83
C ALA A 8 23.75 23.27 -14.32
N ILE A 9 24.29 24.38 -13.79
CA ILE A 9 24.13 24.76 -12.38
C ILE A 9 22.67 25.05 -12.04
N LEU A 10 21.96 25.78 -12.92
CA LEU A 10 20.54 26.07 -12.75
C LEU A 10 19.69 24.79 -12.77
N PHE A 11 19.97 23.87 -13.70
CA PHE A 11 19.32 22.56 -13.78
C PHE A 11 19.61 21.70 -12.54
N CYS A 12 20.83 21.73 -12.01
CA CYS A 12 21.18 21.05 -10.76
C CYS A 12 20.46 21.64 -9.54
N LEU A 13 20.34 22.97 -9.44
CA LEU A 13 19.59 23.64 -8.38
C LEU A 13 18.10 23.29 -8.44
N PHE A 14 17.47 23.36 -9.61
CA PHE A 14 16.08 22.91 -9.80
C PHE A 14 15.90 21.44 -9.44
N ALA A 15 16.84 20.58 -9.82
CA ALA A 15 16.82 19.16 -9.46
C ALA A 15 17.05 18.88 -7.97
N ILE A 16 17.51 19.85 -7.17
CA ILE A 16 17.60 19.76 -5.70
C ILE A 16 16.28 20.22 -5.06
N PHE A 17 15.67 21.30 -5.57
CA PHE A 17 14.36 21.79 -5.09
C PHE A 17 13.21 20.81 -5.35
N ILE A 18 13.26 20.01 -6.42
CA ILE A 18 12.23 19.01 -6.71
C ILE A 18 12.28 17.85 -5.70
N VAL A 19 13.48 17.46 -5.24
CA VAL A 19 13.65 16.40 -4.21
C VAL A 19 13.00 16.81 -2.90
N SER A 20 13.26 18.05 -2.46
CA SER A 20 12.73 18.54 -1.20
C SER A 20 11.21 18.67 -1.25
N CYS A 21 10.64 19.13 -2.37
CA CYS A 21 9.20 19.34 -2.48
C CYS A 21 8.37 18.04 -2.43
N ALA A 22 8.82 16.97 -3.11
CA ALA A 22 8.09 15.70 -3.07
C ALA A 22 8.15 15.03 -1.68
N LEU A 23 9.33 15.02 -1.06
CA LEU A 23 9.50 14.48 0.28
C LEU A 23 8.78 15.31 1.35
N GLU A 24 8.70 16.63 1.18
CA GLU A 24 7.92 17.53 2.04
C GLU A 24 6.41 17.28 1.92
N LYS A 25 5.92 17.00 0.69
CA LYS A 25 4.53 16.57 0.48
C LYS A 25 4.25 15.23 1.16
N ALA A 26 5.17 14.26 1.05
CA ALA A 26 5.04 12.99 1.76
C ALA A 26 5.02 13.18 3.28
N GLU A 27 5.87 14.07 3.82
CA GLU A 27 5.87 14.51 5.22
C GLU A 27 4.51 15.06 5.65
N THR A 28 3.96 15.94 4.81
CA THR A 28 2.69 16.61 5.09
C THR A 28 1.55 15.58 5.18
N GLU A 29 1.50 14.63 4.26
CA GLU A 29 0.50 13.57 4.29
C GLU A 29 0.70 12.62 5.48
N TYR A 30 1.94 12.31 5.85
CA TYR A 30 2.24 11.56 7.07
C TYR A 30 1.69 12.26 8.32
N LYS A 31 1.97 13.56 8.49
CA LYS A 31 1.47 14.35 9.64
C LYS A 31 -0.04 14.45 9.71
N LYS A 32 -0.74 14.37 8.56
CA LYS A 32 -2.21 14.34 8.49
C LYS A 32 -2.81 12.97 8.80
N GLY A 33 -2.01 11.92 8.97
CA GLY A 33 -2.48 10.53 9.10
C GLY A 33 -2.79 9.85 7.77
N ASN A 34 -2.50 10.49 6.64
CA ASN A 34 -2.71 9.93 5.30
C ASN A 34 -1.53 9.02 4.91
N TYR A 35 -1.30 7.98 5.70
CA TYR A 35 -0.07 7.18 5.65
C TYR A 35 0.19 6.48 4.32
N ILE A 36 -0.82 5.87 3.70
CA ILE A 36 -0.67 5.26 2.38
C ILE A 36 -0.25 6.30 1.35
N LYS A 37 -0.85 7.49 1.39
CA LYS A 37 -0.52 8.56 0.45
C LYS A 37 0.92 9.05 0.63
N SER A 38 1.40 9.10 1.88
CA SER A 38 2.80 9.40 2.18
C SER A 38 3.76 8.39 1.54
N ILE A 39 3.46 7.09 1.63
CA ILE A 39 4.26 6.03 0.98
C ILE A 39 4.20 6.17 -0.54
N GLU A 40 3.00 6.35 -1.12
CA GLU A 40 2.83 6.51 -2.57
C GLU A 40 3.65 7.69 -3.11
N ILE A 41 3.55 8.88 -2.51
CA ILE A 41 4.31 10.06 -2.95
C ILE A 41 5.82 9.80 -2.87
N THR A 42 6.27 9.15 -1.80
CA THR A 42 7.69 8.81 -1.62
C THR A 42 8.17 7.86 -2.72
N LEU A 43 7.41 6.81 -3.00
CA LEU A 43 7.75 5.83 -4.02
C LEU A 43 7.68 6.43 -5.43
N GLU A 44 6.62 7.15 -5.79
CA GLU A 44 6.45 7.84 -7.08
C GLU A 44 7.59 8.82 -7.38
N TYR A 45 8.09 9.48 -6.34
CA TYR A 45 9.26 10.35 -6.46
C TYR A 45 10.50 9.57 -6.93
N PHE A 46 10.79 8.39 -6.35
CA PHE A 46 11.94 7.58 -6.76
C PHE A 46 11.71 6.80 -8.06
N ASP A 47 10.47 6.49 -8.43
CA ASP A 47 10.13 5.91 -9.74
C ASP A 47 10.58 6.85 -10.88
N THR A 48 10.36 8.15 -10.69
CA THR A 48 10.67 9.19 -11.67
C THR A 48 12.10 9.75 -11.54
N HIS A 49 12.77 9.49 -10.42
CA HIS A 49 14.10 10.03 -10.10
C HIS A 49 15.07 8.94 -9.66
N ASN A 50 15.13 7.80 -10.35
CA ASN A 50 15.95 6.63 -9.96
C ASN A 50 17.44 6.96 -9.67
N LYS A 51 18.05 7.92 -10.39
CA LYS A 51 19.43 8.40 -10.15
C LYS A 51 19.61 9.06 -8.79
N LYS A 52 18.53 9.56 -8.18
CA LYS A 52 18.54 10.16 -6.84
C LYS A 52 18.57 9.11 -5.74
N LEU A 53 18.27 7.85 -6.03
CA LEU A 53 18.32 6.76 -5.05
C LEU A 53 19.77 6.53 -4.56
N SER A 54 20.73 6.54 -5.49
CA SER A 54 22.16 6.38 -5.15
C SER A 54 22.75 7.64 -4.51
N SER A 55 22.16 8.81 -4.74
CA SER A 55 22.63 10.10 -4.22
C SER A 55 21.79 10.64 -3.07
N ILE A 56 20.86 9.85 -2.50
CA ILE A 56 20.05 10.28 -1.37
C ILE A 56 20.95 10.49 -0.15
N LYS A 57 20.73 11.58 0.59
CA LYS A 57 21.49 11.81 1.83
C LYS A 57 21.14 10.73 2.85
N PRO A 58 22.12 10.21 3.63
CA PRO A 58 21.86 9.21 4.65
C PRO A 58 20.71 9.60 5.60
N LYS A 59 20.69 10.84 6.08
CA LYS A 59 19.63 11.37 6.95
C LYS A 59 18.24 11.31 6.31
N ASP A 60 18.12 11.60 5.01
CA ASP A 60 16.83 11.55 4.32
C ASP A 60 16.36 10.10 4.14
N ARG A 61 17.31 9.17 3.87
CA ARG A 61 17.03 7.73 3.80
C ARG A 61 16.57 7.19 5.15
N GLU A 62 17.28 7.51 6.23
CA GLU A 62 16.93 7.12 7.60
C GLU A 62 15.52 7.62 7.96
N ASN A 63 15.21 8.88 7.67
CA ASN A 63 13.89 9.46 7.92
C ASN A 63 12.77 8.77 7.13
N ILE A 64 12.99 8.45 5.85
CA ILE A 64 12.01 7.67 5.06
C ILE A 64 11.82 6.28 5.67
N SER A 65 12.92 5.62 6.03
CA SER A 65 12.89 4.26 6.59
C SER A 65 12.16 4.22 7.93
N GLU A 66 12.43 5.19 8.81
CA GLU A 66 11.74 5.36 10.09
C GLU A 66 10.24 5.57 9.89
N LYS A 67 9.84 6.45 8.96
CA LYS A 67 8.42 6.66 8.66
C LYS A 67 7.74 5.42 8.13
N PHE A 68 8.37 4.72 7.18
CA PHE A 68 7.81 3.48 6.63
C PHE A 68 7.62 2.46 7.75
N LEU A 69 8.62 2.30 8.63
CA LEU A 69 8.52 1.44 9.80
C LEU A 69 7.38 1.84 10.74
N ASN A 70 7.23 3.13 11.05
CA ASN A 70 6.17 3.63 11.91
C ASN A 70 4.78 3.36 11.33
N ILE A 71 4.58 3.61 10.02
CA ILE A 71 3.32 3.32 9.32
C ILE A 71 3.02 1.81 9.35
N ILE A 72 4.01 0.98 9.04
CA ILE A 72 3.85 -0.48 9.03
C ILE A 72 3.49 -0.98 10.42
N ASN A 73 4.20 -0.53 11.46
CA ASN A 73 3.95 -0.95 12.84
C ASN A 73 2.58 -0.47 13.33
N HIS A 74 2.17 0.73 12.96
CA HIS A 74 0.82 1.23 13.27
C HIS A 74 -0.26 0.28 12.72
N TYR A 75 -0.18 -0.10 11.44
CA TYR A 75 -1.16 -1.03 10.87
C TYR A 75 -1.01 -2.45 11.40
N LYS A 76 0.20 -2.95 11.67
CA LYS A 76 0.38 -4.26 12.33
C LYS A 76 -0.31 -4.30 13.70
N ASN A 77 -0.13 -3.27 14.50
CA ASN A 77 -0.78 -3.17 15.81
C ASN A 77 -2.32 -3.16 15.68
N LEU A 78 -2.88 -2.43 14.71
CA LEU A 78 -4.33 -2.46 14.46
C LEU A 78 -4.82 -3.81 13.95
N ALA A 79 -4.04 -4.50 13.11
CA ALA A 79 -4.37 -5.82 12.60
C ALA A 79 -4.40 -6.89 13.71
N GLU A 80 -3.60 -6.71 14.77
CA GLU A 80 -3.54 -7.61 15.91
C GLU A 80 -4.58 -7.25 16.98
N ASN A 81 -4.64 -5.98 17.37
CA ASN A 81 -5.32 -5.52 18.57
C ASN A 81 -6.62 -4.73 18.31
N GLY A 82 -6.94 -4.41 17.06
CA GLY A 82 -8.13 -3.63 16.71
C GLY A 82 -9.45 -4.39 16.81
N THR A 83 -10.56 -3.65 16.67
CA THR A 83 -11.90 -4.19 16.37
C THR A 83 -11.92 -4.89 15.00
N ASP A 84 -12.97 -5.65 14.71
CA ASP A 84 -13.08 -6.35 13.43
C ASP A 84 -12.94 -5.42 12.22
N THR A 85 -13.59 -4.25 12.24
CA THR A 85 -13.49 -3.24 11.18
C THR A 85 -12.08 -2.66 11.08
N GLU A 86 -11.44 -2.37 12.22
CA GLU A 86 -10.05 -1.88 12.22
C GLU A 86 -9.08 -2.93 11.70
N LYS A 87 -9.30 -4.21 12.04
CA LYS A 87 -8.50 -5.34 11.55
C LYS A 87 -8.64 -5.51 10.05
N ILE A 88 -9.85 -5.39 9.51
CA ILE A 88 -10.08 -5.38 8.05
C ILE A 88 -9.28 -4.25 7.43
N HIS A 89 -9.50 -3.01 7.88
CA HIS A 89 -8.78 -1.85 7.36
C HIS A 89 -7.27 -2.01 7.43
N ALA A 90 -6.73 -2.42 8.57
CA ALA A 90 -5.31 -2.57 8.77
C ALA A 90 -4.69 -3.61 7.83
N ASN A 91 -5.33 -4.78 7.67
CA ASN A 91 -4.85 -5.82 6.77
C ASN A 91 -4.94 -5.38 5.29
N LEU A 92 -5.99 -4.65 4.89
CA LEU A 92 -6.07 -4.04 3.55
C LEU A 92 -4.91 -3.06 3.31
N LYS A 93 -4.59 -2.23 4.30
CA LYS A 93 -3.50 -1.25 4.21
C LYS A 93 -2.13 -1.93 4.18
N LEU A 94 -1.92 -2.98 4.96
CA LEU A 94 -0.69 -3.79 4.92
C LEU A 94 -0.52 -4.49 3.56
N PHE A 95 -1.60 -5.06 3.01
CA PHE A 95 -1.59 -5.63 1.67
C PHE A 95 -1.24 -4.58 0.61
N LYS A 96 -1.87 -3.39 0.66
CA LYS A 96 -1.55 -2.28 -0.24
C LYS A 96 -0.08 -1.87 -0.14
N ILE A 97 0.45 -1.69 1.07
CA ILE A 97 1.86 -1.33 1.30
C ILE A 97 2.76 -2.41 0.70
N TYR A 98 2.44 -3.69 0.91
CA TYR A 98 3.19 -4.79 0.34
C TYR A 98 3.23 -4.67 -1.19
N THR A 99 2.08 -4.54 -1.86
CA THR A 99 2.03 -4.44 -3.35
C THR A 99 2.81 -3.23 -3.89
N LEU A 100 2.78 -2.09 -3.18
CA LEU A 100 3.51 -0.89 -3.59
C LEU A 100 5.03 -1.09 -3.50
N LEU A 101 5.50 -1.76 -2.45
CA LEU A 101 6.93 -2.03 -2.24
C LEU A 101 7.41 -3.16 -3.15
N ASP A 102 6.62 -4.22 -3.28
CA ASP A 102 6.98 -5.42 -4.03
C ASP A 102 7.08 -5.20 -5.54
N THR A 103 6.51 -4.09 -6.05
CA THR A 103 6.57 -3.71 -7.46
C THR A 103 7.77 -2.81 -7.78
N ARG A 104 8.66 -2.56 -6.81
CA ARG A 104 9.81 -1.65 -6.94
C ARG A 104 11.07 -2.25 -6.32
N SER A 105 12.06 -2.59 -7.16
CA SER A 105 13.33 -3.21 -6.73
C SER A 105 14.05 -2.42 -5.66
N TYR A 106 13.97 -1.10 -5.72
CA TYR A 106 14.70 -0.23 -4.81
C TYR A 106 14.03 -0.09 -3.44
N ALA A 107 12.81 -0.58 -3.24
CA ALA A 107 12.07 -0.44 -1.98
C ALA A 107 12.83 -1.03 -0.78
N GLN A 108 13.62 -2.08 -1.01
CA GLN A 108 14.50 -2.72 -0.02
C GLN A 108 15.53 -1.76 0.60
N ASN A 109 15.83 -0.63 -0.04
CA ASN A 109 16.73 0.40 0.53
C ASN A 109 16.09 1.18 1.69
N PHE A 110 14.76 1.09 1.84
CA PHE A 110 14.00 1.79 2.88
C PHE A 110 13.39 0.83 3.89
N THR A 111 13.07 -0.39 3.48
CA THR A 111 12.43 -1.37 4.36
C THR A 111 12.57 -2.80 3.85
N HIS A 112 12.72 -3.75 4.78
CA HIS A 112 12.70 -5.20 4.51
C HIS A 112 11.31 -5.80 4.68
N PHE A 113 10.25 -4.99 4.57
CA PHE A 113 8.89 -5.45 4.84
C PHE A 113 8.45 -6.60 3.93
N THR A 114 8.75 -6.54 2.63
CA THR A 114 8.32 -7.58 1.69
C THR A 114 9.06 -8.91 1.87
N GLU A 115 10.31 -8.87 2.33
CA GLU A 115 11.12 -10.04 2.65
C GLU A 115 10.66 -10.75 3.94
N LYS A 116 10.13 -9.98 4.90
CA LYS A 116 9.79 -10.47 6.24
C LYS A 116 8.32 -10.84 6.44
N ASN A 117 7.48 -10.67 5.42
CA ASN A 117 6.04 -10.87 5.54
C ASN A 117 5.50 -11.57 4.29
N ASN A 118 4.42 -12.32 4.44
CA ASN A 118 3.69 -12.92 3.31
C ASN A 118 2.40 -12.13 3.06
N PRO A 119 2.15 -11.58 1.86
CA PRO A 119 0.95 -10.81 1.59
C PRO A 119 -0.32 -11.69 1.59
N GLU A 120 -0.20 -13.02 1.44
CA GLU A 120 -1.33 -13.95 1.62
C GLU A 120 -1.89 -13.89 3.04
N ASP A 121 -1.06 -13.63 4.05
CA ASP A 121 -1.51 -13.53 5.44
C ASP A 121 -2.40 -12.31 5.63
N PHE A 122 -1.99 -11.15 5.08
CA PHE A 122 -2.80 -9.93 5.13
C PHE A 122 -4.12 -10.11 4.38
N PHE A 123 -4.08 -10.73 3.20
CA PHE A 123 -5.29 -11.04 2.44
C PHE A 123 -6.23 -11.97 3.23
N SER A 124 -5.72 -13.09 3.74
CA SER A 124 -6.52 -14.10 4.45
C SER A 124 -7.16 -13.51 5.70
N ASN A 125 -6.38 -12.77 6.50
CA ASN A 125 -6.88 -12.10 7.71
C ASN A 125 -7.97 -11.06 7.41
N ALA A 126 -7.81 -10.28 6.33
CA ALA A 126 -8.83 -9.35 5.87
C ALA A 126 -10.09 -10.09 5.44
N LYS A 127 -9.96 -11.08 4.55
CA LYS A 127 -11.07 -11.89 4.01
C LYS A 127 -11.89 -12.55 5.13
N ASP A 128 -11.22 -13.20 6.08
CA ASP A 128 -11.91 -13.90 7.17
C ASP A 128 -12.67 -12.93 8.08
N SER A 129 -12.10 -11.75 8.32
CA SER A 129 -12.76 -10.70 9.08
C SER A 129 -13.94 -10.07 8.32
N ILE A 130 -13.80 -9.85 7.01
CA ILE A 130 -14.89 -9.37 6.14
C ILE A 130 -16.07 -10.34 6.18
N ILE A 131 -15.82 -11.64 6.02
CA ILE A 131 -16.88 -12.67 6.06
C ILE A 131 -17.56 -12.70 7.43
N ARG A 132 -16.79 -12.60 8.52
CA ARG A 132 -17.34 -12.56 9.88
C ARG A 132 -18.26 -11.36 10.10
N VAL A 133 -17.79 -10.15 9.75
CA VAL A 133 -18.58 -8.91 9.88
C VAL A 133 -19.82 -8.98 9.00
N PHE A 134 -19.68 -9.40 7.74
CA PHE A 134 -20.81 -9.57 6.83
C PHE A 134 -21.88 -10.50 7.41
N ASN A 135 -21.51 -11.69 7.88
CA ASN A 135 -22.48 -12.64 8.41
C ASN A 135 -23.19 -12.09 9.66
N HIS A 136 -22.45 -11.36 10.52
CA HIS A 136 -23.02 -10.71 11.70
C HIS A 136 -24.05 -9.65 11.32
N GLU A 137 -23.72 -8.74 10.41
CA GLU A 137 -24.60 -7.67 9.93
C GLU A 137 -25.81 -8.24 9.17
N PHE A 138 -25.57 -9.24 8.32
CA PHE A 138 -26.59 -9.94 7.56
C PHE A 138 -27.62 -10.61 8.46
N SER A 139 -27.18 -11.25 9.56
CA SER A 139 -28.08 -11.85 10.56
C SER A 139 -28.95 -10.84 11.29
N LYS A 140 -28.48 -9.59 11.41
CA LYS A 140 -29.16 -8.49 12.11
C LYS A 140 -30.08 -7.65 11.20
N ASN A 141 -30.23 -8.02 9.92
CA ASN A 141 -30.93 -7.22 8.92
C ASN A 141 -30.38 -5.79 8.77
N ASN A 142 -29.08 -5.60 9.02
CA ASN A 142 -28.44 -4.29 8.86
C ASN A 142 -28.06 -4.05 7.38
N GLU A 143 -28.27 -2.83 6.87
CA GLU A 143 -27.94 -2.44 5.48
C GLU A 143 -26.43 -2.31 5.23
N ASP A 144 -25.60 -2.31 6.29
CA ASP A 144 -24.13 -2.18 6.22
C ASP A 144 -23.40 -3.29 5.42
N THR A 145 -24.11 -4.33 4.97
CA THR A 145 -23.58 -5.40 4.10
C THR A 145 -22.84 -4.89 2.85
N PHE A 146 -23.16 -3.69 2.34
CA PHE A 146 -22.49 -3.06 1.19
C PHE A 146 -21.05 -2.59 1.47
N LEU A 147 -20.68 -2.28 2.71
CA LEU A 147 -19.33 -1.83 3.05
C LEU A 147 -18.30 -2.97 2.89
N ASN A 148 -18.72 -4.21 3.17
CA ASN A 148 -17.89 -5.41 3.05
C ASN A 148 -17.47 -5.73 1.61
N GLN A 149 -18.32 -5.39 0.63
CA GLN A 149 -18.04 -5.58 -0.79
C GLN A 149 -16.90 -4.66 -1.26
N LYS A 150 -16.90 -3.39 -0.82
CA LYS A 150 -15.85 -2.41 -1.15
C LYS A 150 -14.47 -2.81 -0.65
N TYR A 151 -14.40 -3.55 0.46
CA TYR A 151 -13.12 -4.07 0.97
C TYR A 151 -12.51 -5.12 0.04
N LEU A 152 -13.32 -6.03 -0.50
CA LEU A 152 -12.87 -7.03 -1.46
C LEU A 152 -12.48 -6.40 -2.80
N GLU A 153 -13.24 -5.40 -3.26
CA GLU A 153 -12.88 -4.61 -4.44
C GLU A 153 -11.51 -3.92 -4.29
N SER A 154 -11.18 -3.43 -3.09
CA SER A 154 -9.86 -2.85 -2.81
C SER A 154 -8.73 -3.87 -2.98
N ILE A 155 -8.88 -5.09 -2.43
CA ILE A 155 -7.89 -6.17 -2.58
C ILE A 155 -7.72 -6.52 -4.06
N ILE A 156 -8.83 -6.69 -4.77
CA ILE A 156 -8.84 -7.01 -6.20
C ILE A 156 -8.03 -5.96 -6.98
N LYS A 157 -8.30 -4.67 -6.73
CA LYS A 157 -7.59 -3.57 -7.39
C LYS A 157 -6.08 -3.61 -7.12
N ASP A 158 -5.68 -3.90 -5.88
CA ASP A 158 -4.27 -3.91 -5.47
C ASP A 158 -3.53 -5.14 -5.99
N ALA A 159 -4.18 -6.31 -5.98
CA ALA A 159 -3.66 -7.53 -6.60
C ALA A 159 -3.54 -7.36 -8.12
N PHE A 160 -4.56 -6.77 -8.77
CA PHE A 160 -4.55 -6.42 -10.19
C PHE A 160 -3.40 -5.48 -10.54
N TYR A 161 -3.18 -4.45 -9.73
CA TYR A 161 -2.04 -3.55 -9.91
C TYR A 161 -0.71 -4.31 -9.87
N ALA A 162 -0.50 -5.18 -8.88
CA ALA A 162 0.75 -5.91 -8.70
C ALA A 162 1.03 -6.90 -9.84
N GLN A 163 0.03 -7.69 -10.28
CA GLN A 163 0.22 -8.66 -11.37
C GLN A 163 0.52 -8.02 -12.75
N ASN A 164 0.18 -6.74 -12.91
CA ASN A 164 0.46 -5.95 -14.12
C ASN A 164 1.80 -5.18 -14.03
N LYS A 165 2.61 -5.48 -13.01
CA LYS A 165 3.95 -4.95 -12.80
C LYS A 165 4.95 -6.09 -12.68
N HIS A 166 6.23 -5.75 -12.75
CA HIS A 166 7.27 -6.68 -12.34
C HIS A 166 7.28 -6.73 -10.80
N THR A 167 7.30 -7.93 -10.24
CA THR A 167 7.28 -8.19 -8.80
C THR A 167 8.59 -8.81 -8.36
N TYR A 168 9.04 -8.53 -7.14
CA TYR A 168 10.40 -8.89 -6.68
C TYR A 168 10.43 -9.96 -5.59
N SER A 169 9.40 -10.04 -4.74
CA SER A 169 9.34 -10.95 -3.58
C SER A 169 8.17 -11.93 -3.72
N PHE A 170 7.02 -11.47 -4.21
CA PHE A 170 5.83 -12.31 -4.40
C PHE A 170 5.56 -12.55 -5.89
N SER A 171 5.24 -13.79 -6.27
CA SER A 171 5.08 -14.11 -7.70
C SER A 171 3.79 -13.49 -8.25
N LYS A 172 3.83 -13.16 -9.55
CA LYS A 172 2.65 -12.73 -10.31
C LYS A 172 1.50 -13.75 -10.19
N GLU A 173 1.81 -15.03 -10.26
CA GLU A 173 0.85 -16.13 -10.16
C GLU A 173 0.14 -16.13 -8.80
N ASN A 174 0.85 -15.81 -7.72
CA ASN A 174 0.24 -15.72 -6.41
C ASN A 174 -0.67 -14.50 -6.29
N TYR A 175 -0.32 -13.35 -6.90
CA TYR A 175 -1.25 -12.21 -6.98
C TYR A 175 -2.52 -12.53 -7.76
N ILE A 176 -2.41 -13.27 -8.88
CA ILE A 176 -3.57 -13.77 -9.64
C ILE A 176 -4.45 -14.67 -8.78
N LYS A 177 -3.84 -15.55 -7.97
CA LYS A 177 -4.57 -16.44 -7.05
C LYS A 177 -5.36 -15.62 -6.01
N ILE A 178 -4.73 -14.64 -5.37
CA ILE A 178 -5.41 -13.73 -4.42
C ILE A 178 -6.57 -12.99 -5.08
N GLU A 179 -6.35 -12.42 -6.28
CA GLU A 179 -7.39 -11.71 -7.02
C GLU A 179 -8.60 -12.61 -7.30
N LYS A 180 -8.37 -13.82 -7.83
CA LYS A 180 -9.43 -14.80 -8.11
C LYS A 180 -10.19 -15.19 -6.84
N GLU A 181 -9.49 -15.40 -5.74
CA GLU A 181 -10.13 -15.76 -4.47
C GLU A 181 -10.95 -14.61 -3.89
N ALA A 182 -10.48 -13.36 -4.02
CA ALA A 182 -11.23 -12.18 -3.63
C ALA A 182 -12.50 -12.01 -4.49
N TYR A 183 -12.42 -12.20 -5.81
CA TYR A 183 -13.59 -12.21 -6.69
C TYR A 183 -14.60 -13.29 -6.33
N ARG A 184 -14.13 -14.52 -6.06
CA ARG A 184 -15.00 -15.62 -5.62
C ARG A 184 -15.75 -15.23 -4.34
N THR A 185 -15.03 -14.75 -3.33
CA THR A 185 -15.62 -14.32 -2.07
C THR A 185 -16.64 -13.21 -2.30
N LEU A 186 -16.30 -12.20 -3.11
CA LEU A 186 -17.19 -11.09 -3.43
C LEU A 186 -18.49 -11.58 -4.09
N SER A 187 -18.38 -12.51 -5.05
CA SER A 187 -19.54 -13.10 -5.72
C SER A 187 -20.44 -13.88 -4.75
N GLU A 188 -19.86 -14.66 -3.82
CA GLU A 188 -20.61 -15.39 -2.79
C GLU A 188 -21.39 -14.44 -1.86
N LEU A 189 -20.78 -13.32 -1.47
CA LEU A 189 -21.47 -12.31 -0.66
C LEU A 189 -22.62 -11.64 -1.43
N TYR A 190 -22.42 -11.33 -2.73
CA TYR A 190 -23.49 -10.80 -3.57
C TYR A 190 -24.67 -11.76 -3.71
N PHE A 191 -24.41 -13.04 -3.94
CA PHE A 191 -25.48 -14.04 -4.05
C PHE A 191 -26.29 -14.13 -2.75
N LYS A 192 -25.63 -14.17 -1.58
CA LYS A 192 -26.33 -14.17 -0.29
C LYS A 192 -27.23 -12.96 -0.08
N THR A 193 -26.76 -11.77 -0.47
CA THR A 193 -27.58 -10.55 -0.39
C THR A 193 -28.75 -10.59 -1.35
N ALA A 194 -28.56 -11.14 -2.56
CA ALA A 194 -29.62 -11.25 -3.56
C ALA A 194 -30.70 -12.26 -3.16
N GLU A 195 -30.35 -13.42 -2.58
CA GLU A 195 -31.31 -14.45 -2.14
C GLU A 195 -32.21 -14.01 -0.98
N LYS A 196 -31.83 -12.95 -0.26
CA LYS A 196 -32.60 -12.41 0.86
C LYS A 196 -33.67 -11.40 0.43
N ASN A 197 -33.52 -10.78 -0.75
CA ASN A 197 -34.43 -9.79 -1.31
C ASN A 197 -35.47 -10.45 -2.22
#